data_AF-A0AAW2VKY6-F1
#
_entry.id   AF-A0AAW2VKY6-F1
#
_cell.length_a   1.000
_cell.length_b   1.000
_cell.length_c   1.000
_cell.angle_alpha   90.00
_cell.angle_beta   90.00
_cell.angle_gamma   90.00
#
_symmetry.space_group_name_H-M   'P 1'
#
loop_
_entity.id
_entity.type
_entity.pdbx_description
1 polymer ?
#
loop_
_entity_poly.entity_id
_entity_poly.type
_entity_poly.pdbx_seq_one_letter_code
_entity_poly.pdbx_strand_id
1 'polypeptide(L)'
;METNKFNGTNYNDWLMNLKIVLDFENQGYVLDKPLPVTLPEGSSPEECLTFEKWHEDNRKVRNIILASMTSEIQKQYDRLRTFPR
;
A
#
# COMPACT_ATOMS: atom_id res chain seq x y z
N MET A 1 17.54 8.23 10.79
CA MET A 1 16.52 7.85 9.79
C MET A 1 15.28 7.23 10.45
N GLU A 2 14.78 7.82 11.54
CA GLU A 2 13.44 7.55 12.09
C GLU A 2 12.50 8.74 11.83
N THR A 3 13.05 9.90 11.48
CA THR A 3 12.32 11.16 11.23
C THR A 3 11.32 11.08 10.08
N ASN A 4 11.57 10.22 9.08
CA ASN A 4 10.71 10.08 7.91
C ASN A 4 9.68 8.95 8.07
N LYS A 5 9.74 8.17 9.16
CA LYS A 5 8.74 7.14 9.42
C LYS A 5 7.47 7.76 9.98
N PHE A 6 6.33 7.14 9.68
CA PHE A 6 5.07 7.54 10.27
C PHE A 6 5.07 7.27 11.77
N ASN A 7 4.84 8.31 12.55
CA ASN A 7 4.82 8.27 14.02
C ASN A 7 3.45 8.65 14.61
N GLY A 8 2.43 8.84 13.76
CA GLY A 8 1.07 9.20 14.18
C GLY A 8 0.80 10.70 14.20
N THR A 9 1.85 11.54 14.17
CA THR A 9 1.74 13.01 14.24
C THR A 9 2.19 13.71 12.96
N ASN A 10 2.99 13.02 12.13
CA ASN A 10 3.64 13.57 10.94
C ASN A 10 3.00 13.14 9.61
N TYR A 11 1.66 13.00 9.56
CA TYR A 11 0.97 12.40 8.41
C TYR A 11 1.31 13.06 7.06
N ASN A 12 1.28 14.40 6.98
CA ASN A 12 1.52 15.11 5.71
C ASN A 12 2.95 14.92 5.20
N ASP A 13 3.94 15.05 6.08
CA ASP A 13 5.36 14.87 5.72
C ASP A 13 5.66 13.42 5.34
N TRP A 14 5.11 12.48 6.11
CA TRP A 14 5.23 11.05 5.81
C TRP A 14 4.57 10.70 4.48
N LEU A 15 3.35 11.21 4.21
CA LEU A 15 2.63 10.95 2.96
C LEU A 15 3.40 11.51 1.76
N MET A 16 4.02 12.68 1.87
CA MET A 16 4.83 13.25 0.80
C MET A 16 6.04 12.37 0.49
N ASN A 17 6.75 11.91 1.53
CA ASN A 17 7.87 10.97 1.36
C ASN A 17 7.42 9.62 0.78
N LEU A 18 6.27 9.12 1.23
CA LEU A 18 5.69 7.88 0.71
C LEU A 18 5.37 8.01 -0.78
N LYS A 19 4.74 9.12 -1.21
CA LYS A 19 4.45 9.36 -2.63
C LYS A 19 5.72 9.36 -3.48
N ILE A 20 6.80 10.00 -3.03
CA ILE A 20 8.09 9.99 -3.73
C ILE A 20 8.61 8.55 -3.90
N VAL A 21 8.56 7.72 -2.86
CA VAL A 21 8.99 6.32 -2.93
C VAL A 21 8.10 5.52 -3.87
N LEU A 22 6.79 5.70 -3.81
CA LEU A 22 5.86 4.97 -4.67
C LEU A 22 5.97 5.39 -6.13
N ASP A 23 6.21 6.67 -6.41
CA ASP A 23 6.48 7.15 -7.78
C ASP A 23 7.78 6.55 -8.32
N PHE A 24 8.82 6.43 -7.49
CA PHE A 24 10.07 5.75 -7.86
C PHE A 24 9.85 4.27 -8.20
N GLU A 25 8.97 3.58 -7.47
CA GLU A 25 8.61 2.18 -7.72
C GLU A 25 7.57 2.00 -8.85
N ASN A 26 7.09 3.10 -9.45
CA ASN A 26 6.01 3.13 -10.44
C ASN A 26 4.66 2.57 -9.90
N GLN A 27 4.40 2.82 -8.61
CA GLN A 27 3.26 2.31 -7.84
C GLN A 27 2.34 3.41 -7.29
N GLY A 28 2.64 4.69 -7.56
CA GLY A 28 1.85 5.82 -7.04
C GLY A 28 0.35 5.71 -7.34
N TYR A 29 0.00 5.16 -8.51
CA TYR A 29 -1.38 4.96 -8.96
C TYR A 29 -2.24 4.11 -8.00
N VAL A 30 -1.62 3.24 -7.20
CA VAL A 30 -2.32 2.36 -6.25
C VAL A 30 -3.00 3.16 -5.13
N LEU A 31 -2.48 4.34 -4.79
CA LEU A 31 -3.10 5.20 -3.76
C LEU A 31 -4.37 5.89 -4.26
N ASP A 32 -4.45 6.18 -5.56
CA ASP A 32 -5.53 6.97 -6.15
C ASP A 32 -6.63 6.09 -6.76
N LYS A 33 -6.29 4.88 -7.20
CA LYS A 33 -7.22 3.99 -7.90
C LYS A 33 -7.79 2.92 -6.96
N PRO A 34 -9.11 2.66 -7.04
CA PRO A 34 -9.70 1.57 -6.27
C PRO A 34 -9.16 0.21 -6.73
N LEU A 35 -9.09 -0.73 -5.78
CA LEU A 35 -8.85 -2.14 -6.06
C LEU A 35 -9.95 -2.67 -6.99
N PRO A 36 -9.60 -3.22 -8.19
CA PRO A 36 -10.57 -3.95 -8.99
C PRO A 36 -11.07 -5.14 -8.17
N VAL A 37 -12.39 -5.22 -7.96
CA VAL A 37 -13.01 -6.19 -7.05
C VAL A 37 -13.08 -7.59 -7.67
N THR A 38 -13.25 -7.68 -8.99
CA THR A 38 -13.38 -8.95 -9.73
C THR A 38 -13.02 -8.77 -11.22
N LEU A 39 -12.46 -9.81 -11.83
CA LEU A 39 -12.41 -9.98 -13.29
C LEU A 39 -13.74 -10.60 -13.79
N PRO A 40 -14.41 -10.01 -14.79
CA PRO A 40 -15.58 -10.62 -15.43
C PRO A 40 -15.26 -11.98 -16.07
N GLU A 41 -16.29 -12.82 -16.18
CA GLU A 41 -16.20 -14.06 -16.93
C GLU A 41 -15.99 -13.76 -18.42
N GLY A 42 -14.98 -14.40 -19.04
CA GLY A 42 -14.60 -14.12 -20.43
C GLY A 42 -13.61 -12.96 -20.61
N SER A 43 -13.00 -12.47 -19.53
CA SER A 43 -11.94 -11.47 -19.62
C SER A 43 -10.77 -11.89 -20.52
N SER A 44 -10.19 -10.92 -21.21
CA SER A 44 -9.05 -11.16 -22.09
C SER A 44 -7.79 -11.52 -21.29
N PRO A 45 -6.80 -12.20 -21.89
CA PRO A 45 -5.51 -12.42 -21.24
C PRO A 45 -4.85 -11.14 -20.73
N GLU A 46 -4.98 -10.03 -21.46
CA GLU A 46 -4.44 -8.72 -21.07
C GLU A 46 -5.15 -8.12 -19.85
N GLU A 47 -6.47 -8.31 -19.75
CA GLU A 47 -7.24 -7.90 -18.57
C GLU A 47 -6.82 -8.71 -17.34
N CYS A 48 -6.67 -10.03 -17.48
CA CYS A 48 -6.18 -10.91 -16.43
C CYS A 48 -4.78 -10.50 -15.95
N LEU A 49 -3.84 -10.25 -16.87
CA LEU A 49 -2.49 -9.78 -16.54
C LEU A 49 -2.51 -8.43 -15.82
N THR A 50 -3.36 -7.50 -16.27
CA THR A 50 -3.50 -6.19 -15.63
C THR A 50 -4.04 -6.31 -14.21
N PHE A 51 -5.02 -7.19 -14.00
CA PHE A 51 -5.59 -7.47 -12.68
C PHE A 51 -4.58 -8.11 -11.73
N GLU A 52 -3.85 -9.14 -12.19
CA GLU A 52 -2.80 -9.79 -11.40
C GLU A 52 -1.70 -8.79 -11.01
N LYS A 53 -1.25 -7.98 -11.98
CA LYS A 53 -0.27 -6.92 -11.74
C LYS A 53 -0.77 -5.94 -10.69
N TRP A 54 -2.01 -5.47 -10.79
CA TRP A 54 -2.59 -4.58 -9.79
C TRP A 54 -2.55 -5.19 -8.39
N HIS A 55 -2.90 -6.47 -8.25
CA HIS A 55 -2.88 -7.17 -6.96
C HIS A 55 -1.46 -7.31 -6.38
N GLU A 56 -0.47 -7.59 -7.22
CA GLU A 56 0.93 -7.62 -6.82
C GLU A 56 1.41 -6.24 -6.36
N ASP A 57 1.13 -5.22 -7.16
CA ASP A 57 1.48 -3.83 -6.93
C ASP A 57 0.87 -3.32 -5.61
N ASN A 58 -0.41 -3.59 -5.37
CA ASN A 58 -1.07 -3.29 -4.10
C ASN A 58 -0.46 -4.02 -2.90
N ARG A 59 -0.06 -5.29 -3.06
CA ARG A 59 0.66 -6.01 -1.99
C ARG A 59 2.00 -5.34 -1.69
N LYS A 60 2.74 -4.89 -2.70
CA LYS A 60 3.99 -4.15 -2.51
C LYS A 60 3.75 -2.82 -1.79
N VAL A 61 2.78 -2.03 -2.23
CA VAL A 61 2.45 -0.74 -1.60
C VAL A 61 2.05 -0.92 -0.13
N ARG A 62 1.24 -1.93 0.20
CA ARG A 62 0.91 -2.26 1.60
C ARG A 62 2.14 -2.56 2.45
N ASN A 63 3.11 -3.31 1.90
CA ASN A 63 4.35 -3.61 2.59
C ASN A 63 5.24 -2.37 2.77
N ILE A 64 5.33 -1.50 1.75
CA ILE A 64 6.06 -0.23 1.84
C ILE A 64 5.44 0.66 2.92
N ILE A 65 4.11 0.81 2.93
CA ILE A 65 3.38 1.58 3.94
C ILE A 65 3.72 1.05 5.33
N LEU A 66 3.61 -0.27 5.55
CA LEU A 66 3.89 -0.87 6.85
C LEU A 66 5.37 -0.67 7.26
N ALA A 67 6.32 -0.90 6.36
CA ALA A 67 7.75 -0.72 6.63
C ALA A 67 8.13 0.75 6.90
N SER A 68 7.37 1.70 6.34
CA SER A 68 7.55 3.13 6.55
C SER A 68 6.96 3.65 7.87
N MET A 69 6.33 2.79 8.66
CA MET A 69 5.81 3.13 9.99
C MET A 69 6.86 2.87 11.07
N THR A 70 6.75 3.61 12.18
CA THR A 70 7.49 3.28 13.41
C THR A 70 7.07 1.90 13.95
N SER A 71 7.97 1.27 14.71
CA SER A 71 7.72 -0.06 15.29
C SER A 71 6.51 -0.10 16.24
N GLU A 72 6.20 1.02 16.91
CA GLU A 72 5.00 1.13 17.75
C GLU A 72 3.72 1.06 16.92
N ILE A 73 3.65 1.81 15.81
CA ILE A 73 2.49 1.78 14.91
C ILE A 73 2.35 0.43 14.21
N GLN A 74 3.45 -0.20 13.80
CA GLN A 74 3.43 -1.57 13.25
C GLN A 74 2.80 -2.56 14.24
N LYS A 75 3.20 -2.54 15.52
CA LYS A 75 2.61 -3.38 16.56
C LYS A 75 1.12 -3.09 16.76
N GLN A 76 0.70 -1.83 16.67
CA GLN A 76 -0.72 -1.47 16.73
C GLN A 76 -1.52 -2.07 15.57
N TYR A 77 -0.98 -2.00 14.35
CA TYR A 77 -1.58 -2.61 13.17
C TYR A 77 -1.70 -4.14 13.30
N ASP A 78 -0.65 -4.81 13.79
CA ASP A 78 -0.68 -6.27 14.00
C ASP A 78 -1.72 -6.67 15.03
N ARG A 79 -1.83 -5.94 16.15
CA ARG A 79 -2.88 -6.18 17.15
C ARG A 79 -4.28 -6.09 16.54
N LEU A 80 -4.53 -5.11 15.67
CA LEU A 80 -5.82 -4.98 14.97
C LEU A 80 -6.07 -6.12 13.97
N ARG A 81 -5.03 -6.67 13.34
CA ARG A 81 -5.16 -7.84 12.46
C ARG A 81 -5.42 -9.14 13.21
N THR A 82 -4.78 -9.34 14.37
CA THR A 82 -4.87 -10.58 15.15
C THR A 82 -6.17 -10.69 15.94
N PHE A 83 -6.80 -9.56 16.27
CA PHE A 83 -8.08 -9.51 16.97
C PHE A 83 -9.12 -8.78 16.12
N PRO A 84 -9.76 -9.45 15.14
CA PRO A 84 -10.85 -8.85 14.39
C PRO A 84 -11.99 -8.48 15.35
N ARG A 85 -12.53 -7.26 15.19
CA ARG A 85 -13.76 -6.83 15.86
C ARG A 85 -14.97 -7.56 15.30
#